data_AF-A0A8C6PG55-F1
#
_entry.id   AF-A0A8C6PG55-F1
#
_cell.length_a   1.000
_cell.length_b   1.000
_cell.length_c   1.000
_cell.angle_alpha   90.00
_cell.angle_beta   90.00
_cell.angle_gamma   90.00
#
_symmetry.space_group_name_H-M   'P 1'
#
loop_
_entity.id
_entity.type
_entity.pdbx_description
1 polymer ?
#
loop_
_entity_poly.entity_id
_entity_poly.type
_entity_poly.pdbx_seq_one_letter_code
_entity_poly.pdbx_strand_id
1 'polypeptide(L)'
;RGLLQWKEWEKLNYDIHTLCYTRREVRSRWKKILLQLGFQCEVDSLLCVNRQSRFSPDQEHLNKATDLLKQLLDHTSLFPTGTEHHNRYLQVMDRLVSLDSAEEFIRLAREKYPKKEG
;
A
#
# COMPACT_ATOMS: atom_id res chain seq x y z
N ARG A 1 -28.34 27.64 -11.61
CA ARG A 1 -26.93 27.68 -11.15
C ARG A 1 -26.69 26.90 -9.85
N GLY A 2 -27.58 26.90 -8.86
CA GLY A 2 -27.37 26.15 -7.60
C GLY A 2 -27.26 24.63 -7.74
N LEU A 3 -28.09 23.98 -8.57
CA LEU A 3 -28.10 22.51 -8.71
C LEU A 3 -26.83 21.91 -9.33
N LEU A 4 -26.08 22.67 -10.14
CA LEU A 4 -24.81 22.21 -10.72
C LEU A 4 -23.72 22.15 -9.64
N GLN A 5 -23.61 23.18 -8.80
CA GLN A 5 -22.65 23.19 -7.70
C GLN A 5 -22.93 22.12 -6.64
N TRP A 6 -24.21 21.81 -6.36
CA TRP A 6 -24.55 20.72 -5.44
C TRP A 6 -24.12 19.35 -5.95
N LYS A 7 -24.34 19.06 -7.25
CA LYS A 7 -23.89 17.81 -7.87
C LYS A 7 -22.36 17.71 -7.92
N GLU A 8 -21.67 18.82 -8.19
CA GLU A 8 -20.21 18.86 -8.18
C GLU A 8 -19.64 18.65 -6.77
N TRP A 9 -20.25 19.26 -5.75
CA TRP A 9 -19.88 19.07 -4.35
C TRP A 9 -20.15 17.65 -3.86
N GLU A 10 -21.32 17.09 -4.17
CA GLU A 10 -21.68 15.72 -3.82
C GLU A 10 -20.75 14.70 -4.46
N LYS A 11 -20.43 14.89 -5.75
CA LYS A 11 -19.45 14.07 -6.47
C LYS A 11 -18.06 14.17 -5.83
N LEU A 12 -17.59 15.38 -5.53
CA LEU A 12 -16.29 15.59 -4.88
C LEU A 12 -16.25 14.92 -3.49
N ASN A 13 -17.31 15.06 -2.71
CA ASN A 13 -17.40 14.41 -1.39
C ASN A 13 -17.41 12.88 -1.52
N TYR A 14 -18.14 12.34 -2.48
CA TYR A 14 -18.15 10.91 -2.80
C TYR A 14 -16.76 10.42 -3.25
N ASP A 15 -16.08 11.19 -4.09
CA ASP A 15 -14.72 10.88 -4.55
C ASP A 15 -13.72 10.93 -3.38
N ILE A 16 -13.82 11.91 -2.48
CA ILE A 16 -13.01 11.99 -1.24
C ILE A 16 -13.29 10.79 -0.34
N HIS A 17 -14.55 10.42 -0.14
CA HIS A 17 -14.94 9.27 0.67
C HIS A 17 -14.40 7.96 0.07
N THR A 18 -14.52 7.78 -1.24
CA THR A 18 -14.03 6.61 -1.96
C THR A 18 -12.50 6.51 -1.87
N LEU A 19 -11.79 7.62 -2.06
CA LEU A 19 -10.33 7.69 -1.93
C LEU A 19 -9.86 7.40 -0.50
N CYS A 20 -10.55 7.94 0.51
CA CYS A 20 -10.29 7.66 1.92
C CYS A 20 -10.56 6.20 2.29
N TYR A 21 -11.63 5.61 1.77
CA TYR A 21 -11.96 4.20 1.97
C TYR A 21 -10.88 3.29 1.38
N THR A 22 -10.50 3.50 0.12
CA THR A 22 -9.42 2.77 -0.54
C THR A 22 -8.11 2.85 0.24
N ARG A 23 -7.72 4.04 0.72
CA ARG A 23 -6.50 4.21 1.52
C ARG A 23 -6.56 3.45 2.86
N ARG A 24 -7.69 3.49 3.56
CA ARG A 24 -7.89 2.76 4.83
C ARG A 24 -7.90 1.24 4.61
N GLU A 25 -8.51 0.79 3.53
CA GLU A 25 -8.58 -0.62 3.16
C GLU A 25 -7.18 -1.17 2.91
N VAL A 26 -6.41 -0.54 2.02
CA VAL A 26 -5.03 -0.98 1.72
C VAL A 26 -4.17 -0.95 2.99
N ARG A 27 -4.21 0.13 3.78
CA ARG A 27 -3.48 0.20 5.07
C ARG A 27 -3.85 -0.96 5.99
N SER A 28 -5.13 -1.31 6.09
CA SER A 28 -5.60 -2.40 6.94
C SER A 28 -5.13 -3.77 6.45
N ARG A 29 -5.08 -3.98 5.13
CA ARG A 29 -4.55 -5.22 4.53
C ARG A 29 -3.05 -5.37 4.80
N TRP A 30 -2.27 -4.31 4.59
CA TRP A 30 -0.84 -4.29 4.93
C TRP A 30 -0.62 -4.54 6.43
N LYS A 31 -1.40 -3.89 7.30
CA LYS A 31 -1.33 -4.10 8.76
C LYS A 31 -1.51 -5.57 9.11
N LYS A 32 -2.52 -6.25 8.55
CA LYS A 32 -2.77 -7.68 8.81
C LYS A 32 -1.57 -8.57 8.46
N ILE A 33 -0.91 -8.33 7.33
CA ILE A 33 0.24 -9.15 6.91
C ILE A 33 1.47 -8.85 7.78
N LEU A 34 1.76 -7.57 8.05
CA LEU A 34 2.86 -7.17 8.92
C LEU A 34 2.71 -7.73 10.35
N LEU A 35 1.48 -7.77 10.87
CA LEU A 35 1.20 -8.39 12.17
C LEU A 35 1.48 -9.90 12.18
N GLN A 36 1.24 -10.61 11.08
CA GLN A 36 1.56 -12.03 10.96
C GLN A 36 3.06 -12.30 10.82
N LEU A 37 3.81 -11.39 10.23
CA LEU A 37 5.28 -11.45 10.17
C LEU A 37 5.94 -11.17 11.53
N GLY A 38 5.18 -10.70 12.52
CA GLY A 38 5.68 -10.41 13.87
C GLY A 38 5.91 -8.93 14.17
N PHE A 39 5.61 -8.01 13.25
CA PHE A 39 5.80 -6.56 13.45
C PHE A 39 4.74 -5.91 14.36
N GLN A 40 4.30 -6.59 15.42
CA GLN A 40 3.20 -6.14 16.31
C GLN A 40 3.43 -4.72 16.86
N CYS A 41 4.65 -4.41 17.29
CA CYS A 41 5.01 -3.11 17.87
C CYS A 41 5.38 -2.05 16.82
N GLU A 42 5.87 -2.47 15.65
CA GLU A 42 6.43 -1.55 14.64
C GLU A 42 5.49 -1.29 13.47
N VAL A 43 4.39 -2.04 13.35
CA VAL A 43 3.46 -1.95 12.20
C VAL A 43 2.92 -0.55 12.00
N ASP A 44 2.59 0.16 13.08
CA ASP A 44 2.08 1.52 12.96
C ASP A 44 3.17 2.51 12.55
N SER A 45 4.45 2.27 12.92
CA SER A 45 5.60 3.04 12.45
C SER A 45 5.93 2.77 10.98
N LEU A 46 5.91 1.50 10.56
CA LEU A 46 6.10 1.08 9.17
C LEU A 46 5.03 1.69 8.26
N LEU A 47 3.77 1.69 8.71
CA LEU A 47 2.66 2.27 7.96
C LEU A 47 2.53 3.79 8.15
N CYS A 48 3.13 4.39 9.18
CA CYS A 48 3.22 5.84 9.37
C CYS A 48 4.37 6.41 8.52
N VAL A 49 4.31 6.15 7.23
CA VAL A 49 5.17 6.77 6.23
C VAL A 49 4.72 8.23 6.07
N ASN A 50 5.28 9.09 6.91
CA ASN A 50 5.25 10.54 6.77
C ASN A 50 6.17 10.93 5.59
N ARG A 51 5.89 12.05 4.92
CA ARG A 51 6.64 12.58 3.76
C ARG A 51 8.15 12.74 4.01
N GLN A 52 8.59 12.67 5.25
CA GLN A 52 9.98 12.80 5.71
C GLN A 52 10.72 11.46 5.88
N SER A 53 10.05 10.31 5.69
CA SER A 53 10.74 9.01 5.73
C SER A 53 11.70 8.93 4.55
N ARG A 54 13.01 8.98 4.84
CA ARG A 54 14.06 8.84 3.83
C ARG A 54 14.12 7.37 3.40
N PHE A 55 14.26 7.14 2.09
CA PHE A 55 14.62 5.82 1.57
C PHE A 55 16.00 5.41 2.09
N SER A 56 16.28 4.12 2.08
CA SER A 56 17.63 3.63 2.30
C SER A 56 18.60 4.30 1.29
N PRO A 57 19.84 4.63 1.70
CA PRO A 57 20.84 5.21 0.79
C PRO A 57 21.29 4.23 -0.30
N ASP A 58 20.99 2.93 -0.14
CA ASP A 58 21.30 1.87 -1.08
C ASP A 58 20.34 1.86 -2.26
N GLN A 59 20.81 2.38 -3.39
CA GLN A 59 20.06 2.38 -4.65
C GLN A 59 19.67 0.96 -5.11
N GLU A 60 20.44 -0.05 -4.73
CA GLU A 60 20.12 -1.47 -4.98
C GLU A 60 18.89 -1.94 -4.19
N HIS A 61 18.76 -1.53 -2.92
CA HIS A 61 17.57 -1.84 -2.11
C HIS A 61 16.31 -1.20 -2.69
N LEU A 62 16.42 0.04 -3.16
CA LEU A 62 15.29 0.73 -3.79
C LEU A 62 14.85 0.04 -5.09
N ASN A 63 15.81 -0.44 -5.89
CA ASN A 63 15.52 -1.21 -7.11
C ASN A 63 14.84 -2.54 -6.76
N LYS A 64 15.36 -3.30 -5.79
CA LYS A 64 14.74 -4.55 -5.31
C LYS A 64 13.33 -4.29 -4.77
N ALA A 65 13.15 -3.25 -3.95
CA ALA A 65 11.83 -2.88 -3.43
C ALA A 65 10.84 -2.50 -4.53
N THR A 66 11.30 -1.82 -5.57
CA THR A 66 10.47 -1.46 -6.73
C THR A 66 10.03 -2.70 -7.49
N ASP A 67 10.94 -3.63 -7.74
CA ASP A 67 10.63 -4.89 -8.41
C ASP A 67 9.63 -5.75 -7.61
N LEU A 68 9.91 -5.93 -6.32
CA LEU A 68 9.04 -6.65 -5.39
C LEU A 68 7.65 -6.01 -5.28
N LEU A 69 7.57 -4.67 -5.26
CA LEU A 69 6.29 -3.97 -5.27
C LEU A 69 5.52 -4.21 -6.58
N LYS A 70 6.19 -4.23 -7.74
CA LYS A 70 5.56 -4.58 -9.02
C LYS A 70 5.02 -6.00 -9.00
N GLN A 71 5.82 -6.97 -8.57
CA GLN A 71 5.38 -8.35 -8.42
C GLN A 71 4.17 -8.47 -7.47
N LEU A 72 4.16 -7.71 -6.38
CA LEU A 72 3.02 -7.67 -5.46
C LEU A 72 1.75 -7.16 -6.17
N LEU A 73 1.85 -6.10 -6.97
CA LEU A 73 0.73 -5.53 -7.73
C LEU A 73 0.22 -6.45 -8.83
N ASP A 74 1.13 -7.19 -9.47
CA ASP A 74 0.78 -8.12 -10.54
C ASP A 74 0.08 -9.37 -10.00
N HIS A 75 0.56 -9.93 -8.89
CA HIS A 75 0.09 -11.22 -8.37
C HIS A 75 -0.95 -11.13 -7.24
N THR A 76 -1.21 -9.95 -6.68
CA THR A 76 -2.14 -9.81 -5.55
C THR A 76 -3.23 -8.78 -5.81
N SER A 77 -4.42 -9.02 -5.26
CA SER A 77 -5.53 -8.05 -5.23
C SER A 77 -5.43 -7.12 -4.02
N LEU A 78 -4.23 -6.91 -3.49
CA LEU A 78 -4.01 -6.18 -2.25
C LEU A 78 -4.33 -4.69 -2.41
N PHE A 79 -4.12 -4.17 -3.62
CA PHE A 79 -4.50 -2.83 -4.04
C PHE A 79 -5.79 -2.89 -4.88
N PRO A 80 -6.83 -2.11 -4.54
CA PRO A 80 -7.99 -1.97 -5.41
C PRO A 80 -7.63 -1.18 -6.67
N THR A 81 -8.35 -1.46 -7.76
CA THR A 81 -8.16 -0.88 -9.09
C THR A 81 -8.26 0.66 -9.03
N GLY A 82 -7.29 1.37 -9.61
CA GLY A 82 -7.25 2.84 -9.60
C GLY A 82 -6.49 3.48 -8.43
N THR A 83 -5.74 2.70 -7.63
CA THR A 83 -4.92 3.26 -6.56
C THR A 83 -3.62 3.88 -7.11
N GLU A 84 -3.58 5.19 -7.35
CA GLU A 84 -2.37 5.87 -7.87
C GLU A 84 -1.21 6.04 -6.86
N HIS A 85 -1.40 5.66 -5.59
CA HIS A 85 -0.50 6.05 -4.48
C HIS A 85 0.58 5.00 -4.15
N HIS A 86 1.22 4.43 -5.17
CA HIS A 86 2.25 3.39 -5.04
C HIS A 86 3.49 3.85 -4.26
N ASN A 87 3.81 5.15 -4.33
CA ASN A 87 5.05 5.71 -3.78
C ASN A 87 5.16 5.58 -2.25
N ARG A 88 4.02 5.61 -1.53
CA ARG A 88 4.00 5.41 -0.07
C ARG A 88 4.29 3.96 0.33
N TYR A 89 3.85 3.00 -0.47
CA TYR A 89 4.05 1.58 -0.19
C TYR A 89 5.42 1.09 -0.67
N LEU A 90 6.02 1.79 -1.64
CA LEU A 90 7.42 1.59 -2.01
C LEU A 90 8.36 1.82 -0.82
N GLN A 91 8.12 2.86 -0.02
CA GLN A 91 8.88 3.10 1.22
C GLN A 91 8.73 1.97 2.24
N VAL A 92 7.52 1.38 2.35
CA VAL A 92 7.31 0.23 3.24
C VAL A 92 8.06 -1.00 2.70
N MET A 93 8.04 -1.21 1.38
CA MET A 93 8.76 -2.31 0.73
C MET A 93 10.28 -2.16 0.88
N ASP A 94 10.83 -0.95 0.72
CA ASP A 94 12.25 -0.64 0.93
C ASP A 94 12.71 -0.99 2.36
N ARG A 95 11.90 -0.64 3.36
CA ARG A 95 12.15 -1.05 4.74
C ARG A 95 12.07 -2.57 4.92
N LEU A 96 11.09 -3.23 4.31
CA LEU A 96 10.98 -4.69 4.39
C LEU A 96 12.17 -5.40 3.71
N VAL A 97 12.72 -4.84 2.63
CA VAL A 97 13.94 -5.34 1.98
C VAL A 97 15.12 -5.19 2.92
N SER A 98 15.25 -4.04 3.57
CA SER A 98 16.32 -3.79 4.56
C SER A 98 16.21 -4.70 5.80
N LEU A 99 15.01 -5.20 6.12
CA LEU A 99 14.72 -6.13 7.21
C LEU A 99 14.66 -7.59 6.76
N ASP A 100 15.04 -7.89 5.52
CA ASP A 100 15.00 -9.22 4.89
C ASP A 100 13.63 -9.94 5.02
N SER A 101 12.55 -9.16 5.08
CA SER A 101 11.18 -9.63 5.32
C SER A 101 10.26 -9.42 4.12
N ALA A 102 10.77 -8.83 3.03
CA ALA A 102 9.97 -8.47 1.86
C ALA A 102 9.43 -9.68 1.09
N GLU A 103 10.23 -10.74 0.97
CA GLU A 103 9.84 -11.96 0.24
C GLU A 103 8.74 -12.72 1.00
N GLU A 104 8.88 -12.86 2.33
CA GLU A 104 7.84 -13.43 3.19
C GLU A 104 6.55 -12.59 3.18
N PHE A 105 6.68 -11.25 3.13
CA PHE A 105 5.53 -10.37 2.97
C PHE A 105 4.77 -10.66 1.66
N ILE A 106 5.47 -10.81 0.54
CA ILE A 106 4.85 -11.12 -0.76
C ILE A 106 4.18 -12.48 -0.72
N ARG A 107 4.82 -13.49 -0.11
CA ARG A 107 4.24 -14.83 0.03
C ARG A 107 2.91 -14.77 0.77
N LEU A 108 2.86 -14.11 1.93
CA LEU A 108 1.64 -13.94 2.71
C LEU A 108 0.58 -13.10 1.99
N ALA A 109 0.99 -12.07 1.25
CA ALA A 109 0.08 -11.27 0.45
C ALA A 109 -0.59 -12.08 -0.65
N ARG A 110 0.16 -12.95 -1.35
CA ARG A 110 -0.36 -13.87 -2.37
C ARG A 110 -1.34 -14.88 -1.79
N GLU A 111 -1.04 -15.42 -0.60
CA GLU A 111 -1.93 -16.36 0.08
C GLU A 111 -3.24 -15.71 0.52
N LYS A 112 -3.18 -14.50 1.11
CA LYS A 112 -4.37 -13.82 1.65
C LYS A 112 -5.19 -13.05 0.63
N TYR A 113 -4.54 -12.50 -0.38
CA TYR A 113 -5.17 -11.65 -1.39
C TYR A 113 -4.75 -12.11 -2.79
N PRO A 114 -5.02 -13.38 -3.15
CA PRO A 114 -4.72 -13.86 -4.49
C PRO A 114 -5.51 -13.04 -5.49
N LYS A 115 -4.85 -12.58 -6.55
CA LYS A 115 -5.55 -12.01 -7.69
C LYS A 115 -6.30 -13.17 -8.35
N LYS A 116 -7.63 -13.09 -8.39
CA LYS A 116 -8.42 -14.07 -9.14
C LYS A 116 -8.04 -13.88 -10.60
N GLU A 117 -7.33 -14.85 -11.17
CA GLU A 117 -7.19 -14.97 -12.62
C GLU A 117 -8.63 -15.07 -13.15
N GLY A 118 -9.05 -14.03 -13.87
CA GLY A 118 -10.31 -14.02 -14.60
C GLY A 118 -10.15 -14.74 -15.91
#